data_AF-A0A975D447-F1
#
_entry.id   AF-A0A975D447-F1
#
_cell.length_a   1.000
_cell.length_b   1.000
_cell.length_c   1.000
_cell.angle_alpha   90.00
_cell.angle_beta   90.00
_cell.angle_gamma   90.00
#
_symmetry.space_group_name_H-M   'P 1'
#
loop_
_entity.id
_entity.type
_entity.pdbx_description
1 polymer ?
#
loop_
_entity_poly.entity_id
_entity_poly.type
_entity_poly.pdbx_seq_one_letter_code
_entity_poly.pdbx_strand_id
1 'polypeptide(L)'
;MQVRHAGANRSASSEGSQHSWGEAADIKRPSITNYDLARYIRDHFPFDQLILENFRKGVPNSGWVHVSYREGQLRRSHLTKLVGERGYRQGLIV
;
A
#
# COMPACT_ATOMS: atom_id res chain seq x y z
N MET A 1 -15.51 -1.01 1.40
CA MET A 1 -14.09 -1.20 1.02
C MET A 1 -13.90 -0.39 -0.25
N GLN A 2 -13.13 0.71 -0.21
CA GLN A 2 -12.87 1.46 -1.44
C GLN A 2 -11.58 0.87 -2.05
N VAL A 3 -11.74 0.00 -3.05
CA VAL A 3 -10.64 -0.42 -3.92
C VAL A 3 -10.57 0.63 -5.02
N ARG A 4 -9.46 1.35 -5.08
CA ARG A 4 -9.26 2.38 -6.10
C ARG A 4 -8.56 1.73 -7.29
N HIS A 5 -9.31 1.48 -8.36
CA HIS A 5 -8.77 1.05 -9.66
C HIS A 5 -8.41 2.28 -10.51
N ALA A 6 -7.54 2.07 -11.49
CA ALA A 6 -6.83 3.06 -12.32
C ALA A 6 -7.65 4.23 -12.92
N GLY A 7 -8.99 4.17 -12.92
CA GLY A 7 -9.87 5.21 -13.45
C GLY A 7 -10.16 6.42 -12.54
N ALA A 8 -9.77 6.41 -11.25
CA ALA A 8 -10.25 7.44 -10.31
C ALA A 8 -9.24 7.90 -9.23
N ASN A 9 -7.98 8.20 -9.60
CA ASN A 9 -7.24 9.32 -8.98
C ASN A 9 -5.84 9.47 -9.59
N ARG A 10 -5.48 10.72 -9.85
CA ARG A 10 -4.26 11.19 -10.55
C ARG A 10 -2.97 11.08 -9.72
N SER A 11 -2.80 10.05 -8.88
CA SER A 11 -1.68 10.02 -7.90
C SER A 11 -1.02 8.66 -7.64
N ALA A 12 -1.42 7.57 -8.30
CA ALA A 12 -0.72 6.27 -8.22
C ALA A 12 -0.62 5.50 -9.55
N SER A 13 -1.11 6.09 -10.66
CA SER A 13 -1.07 5.51 -12.01
C SER A 13 -0.14 6.34 -12.90
N SER A 14 1.18 6.20 -12.71
CA SER A 14 2.13 6.64 -13.73
C SER A 14 2.17 5.61 -14.86
N GLU A 15 2.44 6.06 -16.08
CA GLU A 15 2.61 5.19 -17.25
C GLU A 15 3.71 4.14 -16.95
N GLY A 16 3.38 2.85 -17.08
CA GLY A 16 4.26 1.73 -16.70
C GLY A 16 4.22 1.29 -15.22
N SER A 17 3.32 1.84 -14.39
CA SER A 17 3.12 1.36 -13.01
C SER A 17 2.29 0.06 -12.96
N GLN A 18 2.45 -0.73 -11.89
CA GLN A 18 1.66 -1.96 -11.66
C GLN A 18 0.14 -1.67 -11.58
N HIS A 19 -0.26 -0.46 -11.15
CA HIS A 19 -1.65 -0.01 -11.20
C HIS A 19 -2.22 0.01 -12.63
N SER A 20 -1.42 0.40 -13.63
CA SER A 20 -1.83 0.44 -15.04
C SER A 20 -2.04 -0.95 -15.65
N TRP A 21 -1.47 -2.00 -15.04
CA TRP A 21 -1.63 -3.40 -15.46
C TRP A 21 -2.63 -4.18 -14.59
N GLY A 22 -3.31 -3.51 -13.66
CA GLY A 22 -4.22 -4.18 -12.72
C GLY A 22 -3.50 -5.04 -11.66
N GLU A 23 -2.19 -4.89 -11.53
CA GLU A 23 -1.33 -5.64 -10.62
C GLU A 23 -1.21 -4.97 -9.22
N ALA A 24 -1.85 -3.82 -9.01
CA ALA A 24 -1.79 -3.12 -7.72
C ALA A 24 -3.14 -2.53 -7.30
N ALA A 25 -3.29 -2.35 -5.98
CA ALA A 25 -4.46 -1.76 -5.37
C ALA A 25 -4.06 -0.87 -4.18
N ASP A 26 -4.72 0.29 -4.07
CA ASP A 26 -4.64 1.14 -2.89
C ASP A 26 -5.92 0.96 -2.07
N ILE A 27 -5.75 0.56 -0.80
CA ILE A 27 -6.84 0.17 0.09
C ILE A 27 -6.90 1.13 1.27
N LYS A 28 -8.11 1.58 1.59
CA LYS A 28 -8.44 2.27 2.83
C LYS A 28 -9.72 1.71 3.43
N ARG A 29 -9.71 1.44 4.74
CA ARG A 29 -10.89 0.98 5.49
C ARG A 29 -11.08 1.86 6.73
N PRO A 30 -12.21 2.57 6.89
CA PRO A 30 -12.42 3.43 8.06
C PRO A 30 -12.43 2.69 9.41
N SER A 31 -12.84 1.42 9.41
CA SER A 31 -13.06 0.63 10.62
C SER A 31 -11.85 -0.18 11.08
N ILE A 32 -10.73 -0.16 10.34
CA ILE A 32 -9.49 -0.86 10.69
C ILE A 32 -8.34 0.10 10.41
N THR A 33 -7.35 0.16 11.30
CA THR A 33 -6.17 1.01 11.08
C THR A 33 -5.42 0.58 9.82
N ASN A 34 -4.80 1.52 9.11
CA ASN A 34 -4.03 1.15 7.92
C ASN A 34 -2.83 0.25 8.29
N TYR A 35 -2.30 0.37 9.50
CA TYR A 35 -1.26 -0.53 10.01
C TYR A 35 -1.77 -1.97 10.16
N ASP A 36 -2.91 -2.16 10.83
CA ASP A 36 -3.48 -3.50 11.05
C ASP A 36 -3.87 -4.16 9.74
N LEU A 37 -4.39 -3.38 8.80
CA LEU A 37 -4.68 -3.86 7.45
C LEU A 37 -3.40 -4.31 6.72
N ALA A 38 -2.34 -3.50 6.73
CA ALA A 38 -1.06 -3.88 6.12
C ALA A 38 -0.47 -5.12 6.79
N ARG A 39 -0.51 -5.19 8.12
CA ARG A 39 -0.04 -6.34 8.89
C ARG A 39 -0.79 -7.62 8.53
N TYR A 40 -2.11 -7.53 8.41
CA TYR A 40 -2.95 -8.66 8.01
C TYR A 40 -2.61 -9.14 6.59
N ILE A 41 -2.42 -8.22 5.64
CA ILE A 41 -2.01 -8.56 4.27
C ILE A 41 -0.65 -9.27 4.27
N ARG A 42 0.32 -8.73 5.01
CA ARG A 42 1.66 -9.30 5.15
C ARG A 42 1.62 -10.75 5.66
N ASP A 43 0.78 -11.02 6.66
CA ASP A 43 0.77 -12.29 7.38
C ASP A 43 -0.04 -13.37 6.65
N HIS A 44 -1.03 -12.99 5.83
CA HIS A 44 -2.01 -13.94 5.28
C HIS A 44 -2.05 -14.06 3.76
N PHE A 45 -1.46 -13.12 3.01
CA PHE A 45 -1.59 -13.12 1.55
C PHE A 45 -0.22 -13.13 0.85
N PRO A 46 -0.13 -13.71 -0.37
CA PRO A 46 1.01 -13.48 -1.24
C PRO A 46 0.94 -12.07 -1.82
N PHE A 47 2.09 -11.39 -1.87
CA PHE A 47 2.22 -10.07 -2.46
C PHE A 47 3.64 -9.87 -3.00
N ASP A 48 3.76 -8.97 -3.96
CA ASP A 48 5.03 -8.50 -4.49
C ASP A 48 5.58 -7.36 -3.63
N GLN A 49 4.81 -6.26 -3.55
CA GLN A 49 5.14 -5.09 -2.74
C GLN A 49 3.95 -4.66 -1.89
N LEU A 50 4.21 -4.37 -0.62
CA LEU A 50 3.25 -3.85 0.35
C LEU A 50 3.81 -2.55 0.94
N ILE A 51 3.07 -1.45 0.87
CA ILE A 51 3.51 -0.16 1.39
C ILE A 51 2.43 0.43 2.28
N LEU A 52 2.80 0.76 3.52
CA LEU A 52 2.03 1.67 4.36
C LEU A 52 2.36 3.10 3.90
N GLU A 53 1.56 3.63 2.99
CA GLU A 53 1.92 4.82 2.22
C GLU A 53 1.28 6.10 2.77
N ASN A 54 2.10 7.15 2.86
CA ASN A 54 1.73 8.47 3.35
C ASN A 54 1.12 8.41 4.76
N PHE A 55 1.72 7.60 5.62
CA PHE A 55 1.26 7.35 6.99
C PHE A 55 1.82 8.38 7.97
N ARG A 56 0.97 8.84 8.89
CA ARG A 56 1.32 9.75 9.98
C ARG A 56 1.28 8.99 11.30
N LYS A 57 2.44 8.94 11.97
CA LYS A 57 2.57 8.33 13.29
C LYS A 57 1.55 8.90 14.27
N GLY A 58 0.93 8.03 15.06
CA GLY A 58 -0.13 8.39 16.01
C GLY A 58 -1.49 8.73 15.39
N VAL A 59 -1.66 8.68 14.05
CA VAL A 59 -2.95 8.89 13.38
C VAL A 59 -3.35 7.62 12.60
N PRO A 60 -4.13 6.70 13.22
CA PRO A 60 -4.29 5.32 12.72
C PRO A 60 -4.87 5.17 11.30
N ASN A 61 -5.70 6.12 10.86
CA ASN A 61 -6.39 6.09 9.56
C ASN A 61 -5.78 7.06 8.52
N SER A 62 -4.57 7.53 8.78
CA SER A 62 -3.79 8.37 7.84
C SER A 62 -3.18 7.53 6.72
N GLY A 63 -3.06 8.11 5.53
CA GLY A 63 -2.51 7.40 4.37
C GLY A 63 -3.43 6.32 3.80
N TRP A 64 -2.82 5.34 3.15
CA TRP A 64 -3.44 4.14 2.58
C TRP A 64 -2.47 2.96 2.59
N VAL A 65 -2.99 1.76 2.37
CA VAL A 65 -2.18 0.56 2.15
C VAL A 65 -2.11 0.30 0.64
N HIS A 66 -0.92 0.43 0.07
CA HIS A 66 -0.63 -0.02 -1.28
C HIS A 66 -0.24 -1.50 -1.24
N VAL A 67 -0.82 -2.32 -2.09
CA VAL A 67 -0.42 -3.72 -2.28
C VAL A 67 -0.36 -4.03 -3.76
N SER A 68 0.69 -4.74 -4.18
CA SER A 68 0.82 -5.26 -5.53
C SER A 68 1.05 -6.76 -5.55
N TYR A 69 0.69 -7.37 -6.66
CA TYR A 69 0.83 -8.78 -6.96
C TYR A 69 1.23 -8.94 -8.42
N ARG A 70 2.30 -9.70 -8.65
CA ARG A 70 2.68 -10.14 -9.99
C ARG A 70 2.90 -11.64 -9.97
N GLU A 71 2.26 -12.34 -10.88
CA GLU A 71 2.42 -13.78 -10.99
C GLU A 71 3.89 -14.13 -11.31
N GLY A 72 4.43 -15.10 -10.58
CA GLY A 72 5.85 -15.48 -10.69
C GLY A 72 6.84 -14.49 -10.05
N GLN A 73 6.39 -13.33 -9.54
CA GLN A 73 7.26 -12.33 -8.91
C GLN A 73 6.64 -11.82 -7.60
N LEU A 74 6.97 -12.50 -6.51
CA LEU A 74 6.51 -12.14 -5.16
C LEU A 74 7.71 -11.75 -4.29
N ARG A 75 8.19 -10.51 -4.42
CA ARG A 75 9.33 -10.02 -3.60
C ARG A 75 9.03 -10.02 -2.10
N ARG A 76 7.75 -10.06 -1.70
CA ARG A 76 7.27 -9.94 -0.31
C ARG A 76 7.88 -8.73 0.41
N SER A 77 8.14 -7.66 -0.34
CA SER A 77 8.75 -6.45 0.20
C SER A 77 7.71 -5.61 0.93
N HIS A 78 7.98 -5.25 2.18
CA HIS A 78 7.10 -4.40 2.98
C HIS A 78 7.81 -3.10 3.38
N LEU A 79 7.17 -1.96 3.10
CA LEU A 79 7.75 -0.63 3.26
C LEU A 79 6.77 0.31 3.99
N THR A 80 7.32 1.39 4.54
CA THR A 80 6.55 2.53 5.05
C THR A 80 7.04 3.83 4.44
N LYS A 81 6.12 4.68 4.00
CA LYS A 81 6.41 6.06 3.58
C LYS A 81 5.68 7.01 4.52
N LEU A 82 6.45 7.69 5.37
CA LEU A 82 5.90 8.63 6.34
C LEU A 82 5.54 9.95 5.65
N VAL A 83 4.47 10.59 6.12
CA VAL A 83 4.08 11.93 5.65
C VAL A 83 5.25 12.89 5.83
N GLY A 84 5.64 13.59 4.77
CA GLY A 84 6.72 14.59 4.78
C GLY A 84 8.14 14.02 4.63
N GLU A 85 8.31 12.69 4.63
CA GLU A 85 9.59 12.06 4.33
C GLU A 85 9.73 11.79 2.83
N ARG A 86 10.94 11.99 2.28
CA ARG A 86 11.24 11.75 0.86
C ARG A 86 11.44 10.26 0.53
N GLY A 87 11.68 9.42 1.53
CA GLY A 87 12.11 8.03 1.35
C GLY A 87 11.12 6.99 1.85
N TYR A 88 11.32 5.76 1.39
CA TYR A 88 10.69 4.57 1.95
C TYR A 88 11.60 3.98 3.03
N ARG A 89 10.99 3.46 4.09
CA ARG A 89 11.67 2.70 5.14
C ARG A 89 11.29 1.24 5.03
N GLN A 90 12.26 0.34 5.22
CA GLN A 90 11.99 -1.09 5.28
C GLN A 90 11.16 -1.42 6.52
N GLY A 91 10.08 -2.17 6.36
CA GLY A 91 9.19 -2.59 7.45
C GLY A 91 7.90 -1.77 7.55
N LEU A 92 6.96 -2.28 8.35
CA LEU A 92 5.74 -1.57 8.74
C LEU A 92 6.03 -0.81 10.04
N ILE A 93 6.14 0.52 9.96
CA ILE A 93 6.56 1.39 11.07
C ILE A 93 5.39 2.29 11.48
N VAL A 94 5.08 2.32 12.78
CA VAL A 94 4.05 3.16 13.38
C VAL A 94 4.59 4.25 14.28
#